data_AF-A0A067T2W6-F1
#
_entry.id   AF-A0A067T2W6-F1
#
_cell.length_a   1.000
_cell.length_b   1.000
_cell.length_c   1.000
_cell.angle_alpha   90.00
_cell.angle_beta   90.00
_cell.angle_gamma   90.00
#
_symmetry.space_group_name_H-M   'P 1'
#
loop_
_entity.id
_entity.type
_entity.pdbx_description
1 polymer ?
#
loop_
_entity_poly.entity_id
_entity_poly.type
_entity_poly.pdbx_seq_one_letter_code
_entity_poly.pdbx_strand_id
1 'polypeptide(L)'
;YGPHLPEVFLKIVPHPKSVNQGLSIIPLVGNSMTSTKDNTAAYVPQPQERPWAPFRTLEDFEVTEIAVASLMSKNVVNQFLSGVTGKWSDGKSPVTLKKYSDMDAALFNARKYVVQFNGKVYNFKFQYRDPWDYISSLVDDESLASVHMWNSVKKYYCEGDFEEQIFDEPNTAEAWWNVDVSPPVSQLLNR
;
A
#
# COMPACT_ATOMS: atom_id res chain seq x y z
N TYR A 1 9.01 44.01 -2.44
CA TYR A 1 7.71 43.57 -2.99
C TYR A 1 7.96 42.34 -3.86
N GLY A 2 8.06 41.17 -3.22
CA GLY A 2 8.18 39.88 -3.93
C GLY A 2 6.81 39.41 -4.41
N PRO A 3 6.72 38.44 -5.34
CA PRO A 3 5.45 37.94 -5.86
C PRO A 3 4.59 37.44 -4.70
N HIS A 4 3.30 37.81 -4.70
CA HIS A 4 2.33 37.28 -3.75
C HIS A 4 2.34 35.75 -3.85
N LEU A 5 2.83 35.07 -2.83
CA LEU A 5 2.74 33.62 -2.73
C LEU A 5 1.26 33.22 -2.62
N PRO A 6 0.86 32.06 -3.17
CA PRO A 6 -0.49 31.54 -2.95
C PRO A 6 -0.78 31.36 -1.46
N GLU A 7 -2.07 31.37 -1.08
CA GLU A 7 -2.49 31.13 0.31
C GLU A 7 -2.09 29.73 0.79
N VAL A 8 -2.25 28.74 -0.09
CA VAL A 8 -1.89 27.34 0.15
C VAL A 8 -1.08 26.82 -1.04
N PHE A 9 0.11 26.30 -0.79
CA PHE A 9 1.00 25.80 -1.85
C PHE A 9 1.95 24.70 -1.36
N LEU A 10 2.53 23.99 -2.32
CA LEU A 10 3.70 23.15 -2.09
C LEU A 10 4.96 23.92 -2.47
N LYS A 11 5.96 23.87 -1.61
CA LYS A 11 7.29 24.42 -1.82
C LYS A 11 8.27 23.27 -2.00
N ILE A 12 8.91 23.21 -3.16
CA ILE A 12 9.94 22.21 -3.47
C ILE A 12 11.30 22.91 -3.48
N VAL A 13 12.15 22.50 -2.55
CA VAL A 13 13.54 22.95 -2.42
C VAL A 13 14.45 21.88 -3.03
N PRO A 14 15.12 22.16 -4.15
CA PRO A 14 16.05 21.21 -4.75
C PRO A 14 17.28 21.02 -3.87
N HIS A 15 17.89 19.82 -3.92
CA HIS A 15 19.16 19.58 -3.25
C HIS A 15 20.27 20.49 -3.81
N PRO A 16 21.25 20.97 -3.00
CA PRO A 16 22.30 21.88 -3.47
C PRO A 16 23.14 21.35 -4.64
N LYS A 17 23.27 20.02 -4.76
CA LYS A 17 23.96 19.35 -5.89
C LYS A 17 23.12 19.23 -7.16
N SER A 18 21.82 19.54 -7.10
CA SER A 18 20.96 19.59 -8.28
C SER A 18 21.46 20.65 -9.26
N VAL A 19 21.48 20.31 -10.54
CA VAL A 19 21.78 21.24 -11.63
C VAL A 19 20.75 22.38 -11.66
N ASN A 20 19.50 22.08 -11.28
CA ASN A 20 18.44 23.07 -11.14
C ASN A 20 18.25 23.42 -9.66
N GLN A 21 18.73 24.60 -9.27
CA GLN A 21 18.62 25.13 -7.91
C GLN A 21 17.39 26.03 -7.72
N GLY A 22 16.53 26.14 -8.74
CA GLY A 22 15.31 26.95 -8.66
C GLY A 22 14.31 26.38 -7.66
N LEU A 23 13.91 27.20 -6.69
CA LEU A 23 12.76 26.90 -5.84
C LEU A 23 11.50 26.78 -6.71
N SER A 24 10.73 25.71 -6.53
CA SER A 24 9.44 25.54 -7.21
C SER A 24 8.28 25.73 -6.23
N ILE A 25 7.29 26.53 -6.63
CA ILE A 25 6.06 26.78 -5.88
C ILE A 25 4.89 26.24 -6.70
N ILE A 26 4.13 25.31 -6.12
CA ILE A 26 2.94 24.70 -6.74
C ILE A 26 1.71 25.17 -5.95
N PRO A 27 0.89 26.09 -6.49
CA PRO A 27 -0.36 26.50 -5.84
C PRO A 27 -1.31 25.31 -5.69
N LEU A 28 -1.89 25.12 -4.50
CA LEU A 28 -2.88 24.05 -4.25
C LEU A 28 -4.32 24.53 -4.47
N VAL A 29 -4.56 25.84 -4.37
CA VAL A 29 -5.85 26.46 -4.66
C VAL A 29 -5.66 27.43 -5.82
N GLY A 30 -6.42 27.20 -6.91
CA GLY A 30 -6.40 28.07 -8.10
C GLY A 30 -5.60 27.53 -9.29
N ASN A 31 -6.08 26.43 -9.89
CA ASN A 31 -6.10 26.15 -11.34
C ASN A 31 -6.79 24.81 -11.59
N SER A 32 -8.09 24.74 -11.25
CA SER A 32 -8.96 23.66 -11.71
C SER A 32 -9.47 24.03 -13.11
N MET A 33 -8.64 23.87 -14.12
CA MET A 33 -9.11 23.76 -15.49
C MET A 33 -8.69 22.40 -16.04
N THR A 34 -9.73 21.70 -16.51
CA THR A 34 -9.75 20.37 -17.11
C THR A 34 -9.44 19.20 -16.20
N SER A 35 -10.35 18.94 -15.25
CA SER A 35 -10.73 17.55 -15.00
C SER A 35 -11.37 17.03 -16.29
N THR A 36 -10.56 16.47 -17.19
CA THR A 36 -11.04 15.60 -18.25
C THR A 36 -11.80 14.49 -17.54
N LYS A 37 -13.11 14.44 -17.75
CA LYS A 37 -13.93 13.29 -17.35
C LYS A 37 -13.49 12.10 -18.20
N ASP A 38 -12.38 11.47 -17.82
CA ASP A 38 -12.09 10.12 -18.28
C ASP A 38 -13.12 9.20 -17.65
N ASN A 39 -14.16 8.92 -18.45
CA ASN A 39 -15.26 8.01 -18.14
C ASN A 39 -14.83 6.53 -18.04
N THR A 40 -13.54 6.23 -18.01
CA THR A 40 -13.06 4.92 -17.59
C THR A 40 -13.02 4.90 -16.07
N ALA A 41 -14.21 4.75 -15.47
CA ALA A 41 -14.30 4.37 -14.06
C ALA A 41 -13.38 3.16 -13.87
N ALA A 42 -12.34 3.33 -13.05
CA ALA A 42 -11.54 2.22 -12.57
C ALA A 42 -12.52 1.14 -12.08
N TYR A 43 -12.25 -0.13 -12.39
CA TYR A 43 -13.04 -1.23 -11.84
C TYR A 43 -12.95 -1.15 -10.31
N VAL A 44 -13.96 -0.53 -9.69
CA VAL A 44 -14.17 -0.58 -8.26
C VAL A 44 -14.83 -1.94 -8.04
N PRO A 45 -14.17 -2.90 -7.38
CA PRO A 45 -14.82 -4.14 -7.02
C PRO A 45 -16.07 -3.76 -6.24
N GLN A 46 -17.23 -4.09 -6.78
CA GLN A 46 -18.49 -3.84 -6.10
C GLN A 46 -18.40 -4.49 -4.71
N PRO A 47 -18.80 -3.79 -3.63
CA PRO A 47 -18.79 -4.36 -2.29
C PRO A 47 -19.51 -5.70 -2.34
N GLN A 48 -18.79 -6.79 -2.06
CA GLN A 48 -19.43 -8.09 -2.01
C GLN A 48 -20.52 -8.03 -0.95
N GLU A 49 -21.76 -8.39 -1.32
CA GLU A 49 -22.93 -8.31 -0.42
C GLU A 49 -22.75 -9.09 0.89
N ARG A 50 -21.80 -10.04 0.92
CA ARG A 50 -21.45 -10.87 2.07
C ARG A 50 -19.95 -11.06 2.16
N PRO A 51 -19.20 -10.14 2.79
CA PRO A 51 -17.74 -10.25 2.93
C PRO A 51 -17.32 -11.48 3.76
N TRP A 52 -18.21 -12.02 4.60
CA TRP A 52 -17.99 -13.24 5.38
C TRP A 52 -18.31 -14.54 4.61
N ALA A 53 -18.72 -14.49 3.34
CA ALA A 53 -18.89 -15.72 2.56
C ALA A 53 -17.54 -16.46 2.43
N PRO A 54 -17.48 -17.80 2.53
CA PRO A 54 -18.59 -18.76 2.52
C PRO A 54 -19.13 -19.16 3.90
N PHE A 55 -18.79 -18.44 4.96
CA PHE A 55 -19.39 -18.68 6.27
C PHE A 55 -20.87 -18.33 6.24
N ARG A 56 -21.66 -19.08 7.00
CA ARG A 56 -23.12 -18.91 7.01
C ARG A 56 -23.53 -17.59 7.65
N THR A 57 -22.83 -17.20 8.70
CA THR A 57 -23.02 -15.94 9.42
C THR A 57 -21.68 -15.22 9.60
N LEU A 58 -21.72 -13.94 9.96
CA LEU A 58 -20.53 -13.17 10.30
C LEU A 58 -19.86 -13.74 11.56
N GLU A 59 -20.65 -14.19 12.53
CA GLU A 59 -20.16 -14.74 13.79
C GLU A 59 -19.42 -16.07 13.59
N ASP A 60 -19.85 -16.89 12.62
CA ASP A 60 -19.12 -18.09 12.21
C ASP A 60 -17.74 -17.74 11.63
N PHE A 61 -17.65 -16.64 10.87
CA PHE A 61 -16.37 -16.13 10.33
C PHE A 61 -15.46 -15.64 11.46
N GLU A 62 -15.95 -14.76 12.35
CA GLU A 62 -15.16 -14.17 13.44
C GLU A 62 -14.65 -15.24 14.42
N VAL A 63 -15.50 -16.20 14.80
CA VAL A 63 -15.09 -17.33 15.64
C VAL A 63 -14.00 -18.17 14.96
N THR A 64 -14.15 -18.41 13.65
CA THR A 64 -13.16 -19.18 12.89
C THR A 64 -11.85 -18.43 12.77
N GLU A 65 -11.88 -17.12 12.52
CA GLU A 65 -10.70 -16.25 12.46
C GLU A 65 -9.90 -16.32 13.77
N ILE A 66 -10.58 -16.15 14.91
CA ILE A 66 -9.95 -16.23 16.24
C ILE A 66 -9.34 -17.62 16.47
N ALA A 67 -10.06 -18.68 16.12
CA ALA A 67 -9.59 -20.05 16.30
C ALA A 67 -8.32 -20.33 15.47
N VAL A 68 -8.28 -19.85 14.22
CA VAL A 68 -7.12 -20.00 13.32
C VAL A 68 -5.95 -19.14 13.78
N ALA A 69 -6.18 -17.86 14.07
CA ALA A 69 -5.15 -16.92 14.52
C ALA A 69 -4.51 -17.35 15.86
N SER A 70 -5.30 -17.96 16.74
CA SER A 70 -4.84 -18.47 18.04
C SER A 70 -4.28 -19.90 17.98
N LEU A 71 -4.20 -20.51 16.79
CA LEU A 71 -3.73 -21.88 16.59
C LEU A 71 -4.46 -22.91 17.48
N MET A 72 -5.76 -22.76 17.66
CA MET A 72 -6.54 -23.62 18.53
C MET A 72 -6.54 -25.07 18.02
N SER A 73 -6.29 -26.03 18.92
CA SER A 73 -6.42 -27.44 18.59
C SER A 73 -7.88 -27.83 18.32
N LYS A 74 -8.08 -28.89 17.52
CA LYS A 74 -9.42 -29.45 17.22
C LYS A 74 -10.26 -29.71 18.49
N ASN A 75 -9.63 -30.19 19.56
CA ASN A 75 -10.31 -30.46 20.82
C ASN A 75 -10.77 -29.17 21.49
N VAL A 76 -9.92 -28.13 21.50
CA VAL A 76 -10.24 -26.81 22.06
C VAL A 76 -11.38 -26.16 21.27
N VAL A 77 -11.34 -26.21 19.93
CA VAL A 77 -12.43 -25.68 19.09
C VAL A 77 -13.76 -26.37 19.38
N ASN A 78 -13.77 -27.70 19.50
CA ASN A 78 -14.99 -28.44 19.84
C ASN A 78 -15.54 -28.04 21.22
N GLN A 79 -14.67 -27.91 22.23
CA GLN A 79 -15.08 -27.48 23.57
C GLN A 79 -15.65 -26.05 23.53
N PHE A 80 -14.96 -25.13 22.87
CA PHE A 80 -15.40 -23.75 22.70
C PHE A 80 -16.76 -23.66 22.01
N LEU A 81 -16.93 -24.30 20.85
CA LEU A 81 -18.20 -24.30 20.12
C LEU A 81 -19.33 -24.95 20.92
N SER A 82 -19.06 -26.03 21.66
CA SER A 82 -20.06 -26.67 22.52
C SER A 82 -20.54 -25.77 23.66
N GLY A 83 -19.66 -24.90 24.16
CA GLY A 83 -19.99 -23.87 25.14
C GLY A 83 -20.83 -22.77 24.51
N VAL A 84 -20.31 -22.15 23.45
CA VAL A 84 -20.90 -20.99 22.74
C VAL A 84 -22.25 -21.32 22.15
N THR A 85 -22.46 -22.51 21.57
CA THR A 85 -23.75 -22.91 21.00
C THR A 85 -24.69 -23.55 22.02
N GLY A 86 -24.19 -23.83 23.22
CA GLY A 86 -24.90 -24.53 24.28
C GLY A 86 -25.16 -23.62 25.48
N LYS A 87 -24.54 -23.99 26.61
CA LYS A 87 -24.84 -23.43 27.94
C LYS A 87 -24.38 -21.98 28.12
N TRP A 88 -23.44 -21.48 27.32
CA TRP A 88 -22.95 -20.10 27.50
C TRP A 88 -23.89 -19.06 26.91
N SER A 89 -24.82 -19.48 26.05
CA SER A 89 -25.72 -18.59 25.31
C SER A 89 -27.20 -18.95 25.50
N ASP A 90 -27.54 -19.83 26.44
CA ASP A 90 -28.89 -20.41 26.59
C ASP A 90 -29.47 -20.96 25.26
N GLY A 91 -28.61 -21.49 24.38
CA GLY A 91 -28.99 -21.97 23.05
C GLY A 91 -29.39 -20.89 22.04
N LYS A 92 -29.21 -19.60 22.35
CA LYS A 92 -29.54 -18.45 21.48
C LYS A 92 -28.32 -17.87 20.74
N SER A 93 -27.26 -18.66 20.56
CA SER A 93 -26.06 -18.19 19.89
C SER A 93 -26.31 -17.90 18.41
N PRO A 94 -25.80 -16.77 17.87
CA PRO A 94 -25.77 -16.53 16.43
C PRO A 94 -24.75 -17.42 15.70
N VAL A 95 -23.83 -18.06 16.43
CA VAL A 95 -22.86 -19.02 15.87
C VAL A 95 -23.59 -20.31 15.50
N THR A 96 -23.43 -20.74 14.25
CA THR A 96 -24.06 -21.95 13.72
C THR A 96 -23.11 -23.15 13.63
N LEU A 97 -21.79 -22.92 13.72
CA LEU A 97 -20.77 -23.97 13.80
C LEU A 97 -20.92 -24.77 15.11
N LYS A 98 -21.15 -26.09 15.01
CA LYS A 98 -21.35 -26.96 16.19
C LYS A 98 -20.10 -27.71 16.59
N LYS A 99 -19.20 -27.94 15.64
CA LYS A 99 -17.97 -28.73 15.80
C LYS A 99 -16.92 -28.30 14.79
N TYR A 100 -15.68 -28.69 15.07
CA TYR A 100 -14.54 -28.44 14.20
C TYR A 100 -14.76 -28.88 12.76
N SER A 101 -15.50 -29.97 12.50
CA SER A 101 -15.75 -30.40 11.11
C SER A 101 -16.59 -29.40 10.31
N ASP A 102 -17.44 -28.63 10.98
CA ASP A 102 -18.26 -27.61 10.33
C ASP A 102 -17.38 -26.40 9.96
N MET A 103 -16.46 -26.04 10.87
CA MET A 103 -15.45 -25.02 10.66
C MET A 103 -14.49 -25.41 9.52
N ASP A 104 -14.02 -26.65 9.52
CA ASP A 104 -13.12 -27.19 8.48
C ASP A 104 -13.82 -27.22 7.11
N ALA A 105 -15.12 -27.55 7.05
CA ALA A 105 -15.89 -27.47 5.82
C ALA A 105 -16.06 -26.03 5.32
N ALA A 106 -16.28 -25.06 6.21
CA ALA A 106 -16.33 -23.64 5.86
C ALA A 106 -14.97 -23.14 5.34
N LEU A 107 -13.88 -23.46 6.03
CA LEU A 107 -12.50 -23.16 5.60
C LEU A 107 -12.16 -23.81 4.26
N PHE A 108 -12.55 -25.07 4.06
CA PHE A 108 -12.34 -25.77 2.79
C PHE A 108 -13.05 -25.06 1.63
N ASN A 109 -14.28 -24.59 1.85
CA ASN A 109 -14.98 -23.78 0.85
C ASN A 109 -14.34 -22.41 0.67
N ALA A 110 -13.81 -21.78 1.72
CA ALA A 110 -13.13 -20.49 1.66
C ALA A 110 -11.88 -20.55 0.78
N ARG A 111 -11.20 -21.70 0.72
CA ARG A 111 -10.07 -21.94 -0.20
C ARG A 111 -10.44 -21.82 -1.67
N LYS A 112 -11.71 -21.76 -2.06
CA LYS A 112 -12.10 -21.49 -3.46
C LYS A 112 -12.02 -20.00 -3.81
N TYR A 113 -12.07 -19.13 -2.80
CA TYR A 113 -12.02 -17.68 -2.96
C TYR A 113 -10.59 -17.12 -2.84
N VAL A 114 -9.66 -17.92 -2.30
CA VAL A 114 -8.24 -17.59 -2.23
C VAL A 114 -7.50 -18.40 -3.28
N VAL A 115 -6.51 -17.81 -3.95
CA VAL A 115 -5.62 -18.55 -4.85
C VAL A 115 -4.94 -19.65 -4.05
N GLN A 116 -5.31 -20.91 -4.31
CA GLN A 116 -4.66 -22.06 -3.68
C GLN A 116 -3.24 -22.14 -4.23
N PHE A 117 -2.27 -21.68 -3.44
CA PHE A 117 -0.87 -21.98 -3.71
C PHE A 117 -0.63 -23.45 -3.36
N ASN A 118 -0.91 -24.33 -4.32
CA ASN A 118 -1.13 -25.75 -4.09
C ASN A 118 0.16 -26.55 -3.81
N GLY A 119 1.19 -25.92 -3.21
CA GLY A 119 2.54 -26.46 -3.04
C GLY A 119 3.25 -26.85 -4.34
N LYS A 120 2.57 -26.69 -5.48
CA LYS A 120 3.08 -26.98 -6.81
C LYS A 120 3.89 -25.78 -7.27
N VAL A 121 5.13 -26.05 -7.66
CA VAL A 121 5.94 -25.10 -8.42
C VAL A 121 5.27 -24.91 -9.78
N TYR A 122 4.67 -23.75 -9.99
CA TYR A 122 4.19 -23.34 -11.30
C TYR A 122 5.31 -22.60 -12.01
N ASN A 123 5.84 -23.21 -13.07
CA ASN A 123 6.80 -22.55 -13.96
C ASN A 123 6.01 -21.78 -15.01
N PHE A 124 6.05 -20.46 -14.93
CA PHE A 124 5.48 -19.58 -15.93
C PHE A 124 6.61 -19.03 -16.80
N LYS A 125 6.40 -19.05 -18.11
CA LYS A 125 7.27 -18.34 -19.07
C LYS A 125 6.60 -17.02 -19.39
N PHE A 126 7.13 -15.94 -18.83
CA PHE A 126 6.69 -14.59 -19.16
C PHE A 126 7.63 -14.04 -20.23
N GLN A 127 7.07 -13.35 -21.22
CA GLN A 127 7.85 -12.41 -22.01
C GLN A 127 8.13 -11.23 -21.10
N TYR A 128 9.40 -11.00 -20.78
CA TYR A 128 9.83 -9.85 -20.00
C TYR A 128 10.88 -9.09 -20.79
N ARG A 129 10.93 -7.77 -20.59
CA ARG A 129 12.14 -7.01 -20.93
C ARG A 129 13.11 -7.22 -19.80
N ASP A 130 14.39 -7.44 -20.12
CA ASP A 130 15.41 -7.44 -19.11
C ASP A 130 15.31 -6.13 -18.29
N PRO A 131 15.18 -6.19 -16.95
CA PRO A 131 14.94 -5.01 -16.15
C PRO A 131 16.05 -3.97 -16.31
N TRP A 132 17.30 -4.41 -16.47
CA TRP A 132 18.43 -3.52 -16.64
C TRP A 132 18.40 -2.86 -18.03
N ASP A 133 18.17 -3.63 -19.09
CA ASP A 133 18.03 -3.07 -20.44
C ASP A 133 16.88 -2.07 -20.52
N TYR A 134 15.75 -2.39 -19.87
CA TYR A 134 14.59 -1.50 -19.84
C TYR A 134 14.88 -0.20 -19.06
N ILE A 135 15.43 -0.30 -17.86
CA ILE A 135 15.81 0.89 -17.07
C ILE A 135 16.83 1.73 -17.83
N SER A 136 17.83 1.11 -18.45
CA SER A 136 18.83 1.80 -19.27
C SER A 136 18.17 2.53 -20.43
N SER A 137 17.22 1.87 -21.12
CA SER A 137 16.47 2.51 -22.21
C SER A 137 15.64 3.72 -21.79
N LEU A 138 15.16 3.77 -20.54
CA LEU A 138 14.46 4.93 -20.00
C LEU A 138 15.43 6.05 -19.63
N VAL A 139 16.58 5.70 -19.03
CA VAL A 139 17.63 6.66 -18.64
C VAL A 139 18.26 7.32 -19.87
N ASP A 140 18.46 6.56 -20.94
CA ASP A 140 19.05 7.03 -22.19
C ASP A 140 18.05 7.83 -23.07
N ASP A 141 16.76 7.81 -22.73
CA ASP A 141 15.75 8.58 -23.44
C ASP A 141 15.77 10.05 -22.98
N GLU A 142 16.42 10.90 -23.78
CA GLU A 142 16.51 12.35 -23.52
C GLU A 142 15.14 13.02 -23.36
N SER A 143 14.07 12.49 -23.97
CA SER A 143 12.72 13.06 -23.84
C SER A 143 12.17 12.92 -22.41
N LEU A 144 12.67 11.95 -21.66
CA LEU A 144 12.32 11.71 -20.27
C LEU A 144 13.25 12.43 -19.28
N ALA A 145 14.35 13.02 -19.74
CA ALA A 145 15.35 13.64 -18.84
C ALA A 145 14.73 14.68 -17.89
N SER A 146 13.67 15.38 -18.33
CA SER A 146 12.98 16.40 -17.52
C SER A 146 12.08 15.83 -16.42
N VAL A 147 11.68 14.57 -16.51
CA VAL A 147 10.82 13.89 -15.51
C VAL A 147 11.60 12.96 -14.59
N HIS A 148 12.87 12.69 -14.89
CA HIS A 148 13.76 11.93 -14.01
C HIS A 148 14.12 12.73 -12.76
N MET A 149 14.00 12.08 -11.61
CA MET A 149 14.42 12.64 -10.33
C MET A 149 15.79 12.11 -9.96
N TRP A 150 16.85 12.84 -10.33
CA TRP A 150 18.24 12.44 -10.06
C TRP A 150 18.72 12.80 -8.66
N ASN A 151 18.12 13.81 -8.04
CA ASN A 151 18.47 14.27 -6.72
C ASN A 151 17.24 14.30 -5.82
N SER A 152 17.49 14.09 -4.54
CA SER A 152 16.55 14.37 -3.47
C SER A 152 16.07 15.83 -3.50
N VAL A 153 14.88 16.04 -2.95
CA VAL A 153 14.28 17.37 -2.78
C VAL A 153 13.65 17.45 -1.40
N LYS A 154 13.55 18.64 -0.81
CA LYS A 154 12.66 18.85 0.34
C LYS A 154 11.36 19.44 -0.13
N LYS A 155 10.26 18.76 0.17
CA LYS A 155 8.90 19.18 -0.18
C LYS A 155 8.19 19.64 1.08
N TYR A 156 7.58 20.82 1.03
CA TYR A 156 6.85 21.39 2.16
C TYR A 156 5.42 21.74 1.74
N TYR A 157 4.48 21.49 2.64
CA TYR A 157 3.16 22.13 2.61
C TYR A 157 3.26 23.48 3.30
N CYS A 158 2.70 24.51 2.68
CA CYS A 158 2.71 25.87 3.20
C CYS A 158 1.28 26.44 3.20
N GLU A 159 0.85 27.00 4.32
CA GLU A 159 -0.43 27.71 4.49
C GLU A 159 -0.26 28.90 5.43
N GLY A 160 -0.26 30.12 4.90
CA GLY A 160 0.10 31.32 5.66
C GLY A 160 1.50 31.21 6.27
N ASP A 161 1.59 31.22 7.61
CA ASP A 161 2.84 31.07 8.37
C ASP A 161 3.16 29.61 8.73
N PHE A 162 2.29 28.66 8.39
CA PHE A 162 2.51 27.23 8.63
C PHE A 162 3.38 26.62 7.53
N GLU A 163 4.41 25.88 7.92
CA GLU A 163 5.26 25.10 7.01
C GLU A 163 5.55 23.72 7.62
N GLU A 164 5.25 22.64 6.89
CA GLU A 164 5.51 21.26 7.30
C GLU A 164 6.12 20.45 6.14
N GLN A 165 7.13 19.63 6.43
CA GLN A 165 7.77 18.78 5.42
C GLN A 165 6.89 17.56 5.10
N ILE A 166 6.71 17.28 3.82
CA ILE A 166 5.98 16.12 3.31
C ILE A 166 6.98 15.03 2.89
N PHE A 167 6.65 13.79 3.22
CA PHE A 167 7.36 12.57 2.82
C PHE A 167 6.43 11.66 1.99
N ASP A 168 6.28 11.95 0.70
CA ASP A 168 5.36 11.23 -0.20
C ASP A 168 6.09 10.29 -1.16
N GLU A 169 7.28 10.66 -1.61
CA GLU A 169 8.12 9.86 -2.50
C GLU A 169 9.50 9.61 -1.86
N PRO A 170 10.21 8.52 -2.23
CA PRO A 170 11.52 8.21 -1.63
C PRO A 170 12.53 9.37 -1.74
N ASN A 171 12.49 10.16 -2.82
CA ASN A 171 13.37 11.30 -3.04
C ASN A 171 13.06 12.51 -2.13
N THR A 172 11.95 12.49 -1.39
CA THR A 172 11.60 13.51 -0.39
C THR A 172 12.05 13.13 1.03
N ALA A 173 12.49 11.89 1.22
CA ALA A 173 12.93 11.38 2.51
C ALA A 173 14.28 11.98 2.95
N GLU A 174 14.40 12.25 4.25
CA GLU A 174 15.64 12.77 4.85
C GLU A 174 16.82 11.80 4.65
N ALA A 175 16.55 10.49 4.59
CA ALA A 175 17.57 9.47 4.35
C ALA A 175 18.23 9.64 2.98
N TRP A 176 17.44 9.82 1.91
CA TRP A 176 18.00 10.07 0.58
C TRP A 176 18.71 11.42 0.54
N TRP A 177 18.11 12.47 1.12
CA TRP A 177 18.76 13.78 1.24
C TRP A 177 20.18 13.69 1.84
N ASN A 178 20.35 12.95 2.93
CA ASN A 178 21.65 12.77 3.57
C ASN A 178 22.63 11.92 2.74
N VAL A 179 22.14 10.93 1.99
CA VAL A 179 22.96 10.15 1.06
C VAL A 179 23.46 11.03 -0.07
N ASP A 180 22.60 11.90 -0.63
CA ASP A 180 22.99 12.85 -1.67
C ASP A 180 24.03 13.86 -1.18
N VAL A 181 24.03 14.21 0.11
CA VAL A 181 25.09 15.03 0.72
C VAL A 181 26.41 14.27 0.76
N SER A 182 26.40 12.98 1.10
CA SER A 182 27.60 12.17 1.25
C SER A 182 28.37 12.04 -0.08
N PRO A 183 29.70 12.24 -0.11
CA PRO A 183 30.49 11.93 -1.29
C PRO A 183 30.50 10.41 -1.51
N PRO A 184 30.66 9.92 -2.76
CA PRO A 184 30.80 8.49 -2.99
C PRO A 184 31.97 7.94 -2.17
N VAL A 185 31.75 6.79 -1.54
CA VAL A 185 32.68 6.09 -0.63
C VAL A 185 34.07 5.85 -1.25
N SER A 186 34.22 6.00 -2.57
CA SER A 186 35.49 5.92 -3.30
C SER A 186 36.51 7.01 -2.95
N GLN A 187 36.13 8.10 -2.25
CA GLN A 187 37.09 9.12 -1.79
C GLN A 187 37.70 8.85 -0.40
N LEU A 188 37.30 7.77 0.30
CA LEU A 188 37.82 7.43 1.63
C LEU A 188 38.91 6.34 1.62
N LEU A 189 39.31 5.82 0.45
CA LEU A 189 40.35 4.78 0.32
C LEU A 189 41.73 5.30 -0.14
N ASN A 190 41.92 6.62 -0.27
CA ASN A 190 43.22 7.24 -0.56
C ASN A 190 43.60 8.28 0.51
N ARG A 191 43.77 7.84 1.76
CA ARG A 191 44.60 8.52 2.76
C ARG A 191 45.32 7.51 3.65
#